data_AF-A0A7C2QNS8-F1
#
_entry.id   AF-A0A7C2QNS8-F1
#
_cell.length_a   1.000
_cell.length_b   1.000
_cell.length_c   1.000
_cell.angle_alpha   90.00
_cell.angle_beta   90.00
_cell.angle_gamma   90.00
#
_symmetry.space_group_name_H-M   'P 1'
#
loop_
_entity.id
_entity.type
_entity.pdbx_description
1 polymer ?
#
loop_
_entity_poly.entity_id
_entity_poly.type
_entity_poly.pdbx_seq_one_letter_code
_entity_poly.pdbx_strand_id
1 'polypeptide(L)'
;MTQATVRRTRRRWGLGWAILLATMPATAAAQGGLFEQFYLSASHNWAFRRTYPDADRLFNAFDYGHAILYELLWRLPLERARPALEDQQYRFLTTQLLRHPPALPLEEAAIAPEYTKLVPEAKLAFEWAHVLHRQAYDILADERLSAEEKNRAMAEVLRYYRSRQDLALSTRPKSMELMEGQPYSVAFRRAFPKFNGLIWAYHWLQVGLYEPLMQGRTPAERARGVQEAVARFWQMLGDPPRSMPYLMPMTPAVAPTFTARYPEVAAVFDNLHSLHDVISDILVSDRVPRERKRDEILRALRRYRDDTTAVMDVASWRQMAEAMGIHNMGGPAWGLLPKPPRPTVPLGATMAEIHRGGHGHDQPPSQAADSVARADRPTSSHAHPTPGDSAAPGRDPLQAPPTGQAPPPATTRDTAAAALLRRLVRDPLVQQQLRADPTLRGAWDTFLRTRPEAERASWEEAIMPPPARRPTAPAQRPARPPTRPAPADRPPHHGHPPTS
;
A
#
# COMPACT_ATOMS: atom_id res chain seq x y z
N MET A 1 21.73 -91.19 25.61
CA MET A 1 20.49 -91.99 25.59
C MET A 1 19.45 -91.17 24.83
N THR A 2 19.33 -91.41 23.52
CA THR A 2 18.25 -92.18 22.83
C THR A 2 16.97 -91.35 22.70
N GLN A 3 16.32 -91.19 21.55
CA GLN A 3 16.43 -91.79 20.22
C GLN A 3 15.57 -90.95 19.26
N ALA A 4 15.97 -90.87 18.00
CA ALA A 4 15.21 -90.27 16.89
C ALA A 4 14.06 -91.18 16.44
N THR A 5 12.99 -90.59 15.88
CA THR A 5 12.05 -91.12 14.85
C THR A 5 10.79 -90.23 14.84
N VAL A 6 10.02 -89.94 13.78
CA VAL A 6 10.01 -90.28 12.35
C VAL A 6 9.10 -89.24 11.68
N ARG A 7 9.52 -88.71 10.52
CA ARG A 7 8.65 -87.98 9.59
C ARG A 7 7.62 -88.93 8.98
N ARG A 8 6.35 -88.54 8.91
CA ARG A 8 5.49 -88.97 7.78
C ARG A 8 4.45 -87.91 7.40
N THR A 9 4.70 -87.39 6.22
CA THR A 9 3.88 -86.57 5.34
C THR A 9 2.58 -87.28 4.94
N ARG A 10 1.44 -86.55 5.03
CA ARG A 10 0.33 -86.70 4.08
C ARG A 10 -0.27 -85.34 3.77
N ARG A 11 0.07 -84.84 2.57
CA ARG A 11 -0.71 -83.85 1.83
C ARG A 11 -2.01 -84.49 1.37
N ARG A 12 -3.15 -83.83 1.59
CA ARG A 12 -4.28 -83.80 0.65
C ARG A 12 -4.91 -82.42 0.66
N TRP A 13 -5.35 -82.05 -0.54
CA TRP A 13 -5.75 -80.73 -0.99
C TRP A 13 -7.17 -80.38 -0.55
N GLY A 14 -7.46 -79.09 -0.39
CA GLY A 14 -8.80 -78.55 -0.20
C GLY A 14 -8.79 -77.03 -0.19
N LEU A 15 -9.16 -76.45 -1.33
CA LEU A 15 -9.33 -75.03 -1.65
C LEU A 15 -9.97 -74.17 -0.56
N GLY A 16 -9.52 -72.91 -0.49
CA GLY A 16 -10.44 -71.78 -0.40
C GLY A 16 -10.29 -70.90 0.84
N TRP A 17 -9.25 -70.05 0.89
CA TRP A 17 -9.39 -68.73 1.51
C TRP A 17 -8.69 -67.69 0.64
N ALA A 18 -9.51 -66.75 0.20
CA ALA A 18 -9.12 -65.63 -0.64
C ALA A 18 -8.09 -64.74 0.06
N ILE A 19 -7.18 -64.25 -0.75
CA ILE A 19 -6.19 -63.23 -0.46
C ILE A 19 -6.93 -61.96 0.01
N LEU A 20 -6.77 -61.61 1.29
CA LEU A 20 -7.02 -60.26 1.80
C LEU A 20 -5.66 -59.57 1.93
N LEU A 21 -5.09 -59.19 0.77
CA LEU A 21 -4.04 -58.19 0.67
C LEU A 21 -4.70 -56.83 0.93
N ALA A 22 -4.95 -56.53 2.20
CA ALA A 22 -5.34 -55.20 2.63
C ALA A 22 -4.13 -54.28 2.44
N THR A 23 -4.18 -53.55 1.33
CA THR A 23 -3.45 -52.33 1.04
C THR A 23 -3.41 -51.43 2.27
N MET A 24 -2.28 -51.40 2.97
CA MET A 24 -1.96 -50.31 3.89
C MET A 24 -1.72 -49.06 3.03
N PRO A 25 -2.59 -48.04 3.06
CA PRO A 25 -2.29 -46.79 2.38
C PRO A 25 -1.08 -46.17 3.07
N ALA A 26 -0.12 -45.75 2.26
CA ALA A 26 1.09 -45.07 2.67
C ALA A 26 0.76 -43.82 3.52
N THR A 27 0.78 -43.96 4.85
CA THR A 27 0.76 -42.84 5.80
C THR A 27 2.11 -42.11 5.86
N ALA A 28 3.08 -42.49 5.03
CA ALA A 28 4.40 -41.87 4.94
C ALA A 28 4.43 -40.56 4.11
N ALA A 29 3.32 -40.15 3.48
CA ALA A 29 3.27 -38.92 2.67
C ALA A 29 2.82 -37.66 3.44
N ALA A 30 2.56 -37.75 4.75
CA ALA A 30 2.01 -36.62 5.54
C ALA A 30 3.04 -35.93 6.45
N GLN A 31 4.32 -36.31 6.39
CA GLN A 31 5.41 -35.52 6.99
C GLN A 31 5.87 -34.49 5.96
N GLY A 32 5.05 -33.45 5.73
CA GLY A 32 5.49 -32.27 4.99
C GLY A 32 6.69 -31.68 5.72
N GLY A 33 7.88 -31.82 5.15
CA GLY A 33 9.10 -31.26 5.74
C GLY A 33 8.93 -29.75 5.88
N LEU A 34 8.86 -29.27 7.11
CA LEU A 34 9.01 -27.85 7.42
C LEU A 34 10.51 -27.52 7.24
N PHE A 35 10.92 -27.34 5.97
CA PHE A 35 12.27 -26.88 5.67
C PHE A 35 12.37 -25.42 6.09
N GLU A 36 13.32 -25.12 6.96
CA GLU A 36 13.70 -23.76 7.35
C GLU A 36 14.10 -22.95 6.10
N GLN A 37 13.60 -21.72 5.99
CA GLN A 37 13.93 -20.79 4.91
C GLN A 37 15.25 -20.11 5.23
N PHE A 38 16.25 -20.29 4.37
CA PHE A 38 17.54 -19.63 4.55
C PHE A 38 17.73 -18.50 3.55
N TYR A 39 18.42 -17.45 3.99
CA TYR A 39 18.94 -16.43 3.10
C TYR A 39 19.88 -17.05 2.07
N LEU A 40 19.87 -16.53 0.83
CA LEU A 40 21.01 -16.76 -0.04
C LEU A 40 22.24 -16.10 0.59
N SER A 41 23.25 -16.90 0.94
CA SER A 41 24.46 -16.37 1.55
C SER A 41 25.20 -15.44 0.58
N ALA A 42 25.43 -14.19 0.98
CA ALA A 42 26.16 -13.20 0.20
C ALA A 42 26.84 -12.17 1.11
N SER A 43 27.87 -11.51 0.59
CA SER A 43 28.65 -10.50 1.33
C SER A 43 27.85 -9.23 1.67
N HIS A 44 26.75 -8.96 0.95
CA HIS A 44 25.86 -7.83 1.20
C HIS A 44 24.80 -8.11 2.27
N ASN A 45 24.63 -9.36 2.72
CA ASN A 45 23.64 -9.69 3.74
C ASN A 45 23.82 -8.80 4.99
N TRP A 46 22.69 -8.35 5.52
CA TRP A 46 22.56 -7.43 6.65
C TRP A 46 23.08 -6.01 6.41
N ALA A 47 23.38 -5.62 5.17
CA ALA A 47 23.79 -4.24 4.86
C ALA A 47 22.69 -3.23 5.23
N PHE A 48 21.42 -3.52 4.95
CA PHE A 48 20.34 -2.60 5.31
C PHE A 48 20.23 -2.43 6.82
N ARG A 49 20.29 -3.54 7.56
CA ARG A 49 20.27 -3.54 9.03
C ARG A 49 21.43 -2.77 9.66
N ARG A 50 22.63 -2.87 9.09
CA ARG A 50 23.80 -2.13 9.58
C ARG A 50 23.69 -0.63 9.28
N THR A 51 23.20 -0.26 8.10
CA THR A 51 23.16 1.13 7.64
C THR A 51 21.93 1.89 8.14
N TYR A 52 20.78 1.22 8.24
CA TYR A 52 19.47 1.80 8.57
C TYR A 52 18.74 1.00 9.67
N PRO A 53 19.36 0.81 10.86
CA PRO A 53 18.83 -0.09 11.89
C PRO A 53 17.44 0.27 12.38
N ASP A 54 17.09 1.56 12.46
CA ASP A 54 15.77 1.98 12.93
C ASP A 54 14.65 1.61 11.95
N ALA A 55 14.91 1.70 10.64
CA ALA A 55 13.98 1.27 9.62
C ALA A 55 13.88 -0.26 9.56
N ASP A 56 15.01 -0.98 9.63
CA ASP A 56 15.06 -2.45 9.64
C ASP A 56 14.24 -3.06 10.78
N ARG A 57 14.37 -2.50 11.99
CA ARG A 57 13.65 -3.02 13.17
C ARG A 57 12.14 -2.92 13.03
N LEU A 58 11.62 -1.90 12.33
CA LEU A 58 10.17 -1.79 12.10
C LEU A 58 9.60 -3.02 11.39
N PHE A 59 10.38 -3.67 10.51
CA PHE A 59 9.95 -4.90 9.85
C PHE A 59 9.66 -6.02 10.85
N ASN A 60 10.46 -6.16 11.92
CA ASN A 60 10.20 -7.16 12.96
C ASN A 60 8.90 -6.88 13.73
N ALA A 61 8.51 -5.60 13.87
CA ALA A 61 7.22 -5.23 14.45
C ALA A 61 6.06 -5.41 13.45
N PHE A 62 6.30 -5.25 12.15
CA PHE A 62 5.32 -5.53 11.10
C PHE A 62 5.00 -7.03 11.02
N ASP A 63 6.01 -7.88 11.14
CA ASP A 63 5.87 -9.35 11.21
C ASP A 63 4.95 -9.74 12.38
N TYR A 64 5.14 -9.15 13.58
CA TYR A 64 4.21 -9.33 14.70
C TYR A 64 2.79 -8.88 14.36
N GLY A 65 2.64 -7.72 13.70
CA GLY A 65 1.35 -7.15 13.35
C GLY A 65 0.52 -8.05 12.42
N HIS A 66 1.16 -8.66 11.42
CA HIS A 66 0.53 -9.65 10.55
C HIS A 66 0.22 -10.95 11.29
N ALA A 67 1.16 -11.46 12.09
CA ALA A 67 0.96 -12.69 12.86
C ALA A 67 -0.23 -12.58 13.84
N ILE A 68 -0.28 -11.52 14.65
CA ILE A 68 -1.36 -11.34 15.63
C ILE A 68 -2.72 -11.09 14.96
N LEU A 69 -2.73 -10.46 13.79
CA LEU A 69 -3.93 -10.30 12.98
C LEU A 69 -4.54 -11.67 12.66
N TYR A 70 -3.75 -12.55 12.07
CA TYR A 70 -4.23 -13.87 11.67
C TYR A 70 -4.63 -14.75 12.84
N GLU A 71 -3.86 -14.71 13.93
CA GLU A 71 -4.16 -15.45 15.14
C GLU A 71 -5.53 -15.06 15.71
N LEU A 72 -5.79 -13.76 15.83
CA LEU A 72 -7.04 -13.27 16.42
C LEU A 72 -8.24 -13.47 15.51
N LEU A 73 -8.09 -13.25 14.20
CA LEU A 73 -9.15 -13.52 13.23
C LEU A 73 -9.52 -15.00 13.15
N TRP A 74 -8.55 -15.90 13.34
CA TRP A 74 -8.82 -17.33 13.34
C TRP A 74 -9.42 -17.82 14.67
N ARG A 75 -8.91 -17.36 15.81
CA ARG A 75 -9.29 -17.90 17.13
C ARG A 75 -10.57 -17.33 17.70
N LEU A 76 -10.86 -16.07 17.40
CA LEU A 76 -11.95 -15.37 18.03
C LEU A 76 -13.15 -15.24 17.07
N PRO A 77 -14.39 -15.31 17.58
CA PRO A 77 -15.53 -14.82 16.82
C PRO A 77 -15.37 -13.30 16.55
N LEU A 78 -15.97 -12.79 15.47
CA LEU A 78 -15.74 -11.42 14.98
C LEU A 78 -16.05 -10.35 16.03
N GLU A 79 -17.07 -10.58 16.85
CA GLU A 79 -17.53 -9.71 17.94
C GLU A 79 -16.43 -9.50 18.99
N ARG A 80 -15.58 -10.51 19.19
CA ARG A 80 -14.43 -10.44 20.09
C ARG A 80 -13.15 -10.03 19.37
N ALA A 81 -12.97 -10.44 18.11
CA ALA A 81 -11.81 -10.07 17.30
C ALA A 81 -11.77 -8.55 17.05
N ARG A 82 -12.93 -7.90 16.84
CA ARG A 82 -13.05 -6.47 16.57
C ARG A 82 -12.40 -5.58 17.65
N PRO A 83 -12.87 -5.56 18.91
CA PRO A 83 -12.23 -4.75 19.95
C PRO A 83 -10.80 -5.21 20.26
N ALA A 84 -10.48 -6.50 20.09
CA ALA A 84 -9.12 -7.00 20.27
C ALA A 84 -8.14 -6.39 19.24
N LEU A 85 -8.54 -6.33 17.96
CA LEU A 85 -7.71 -5.77 16.89
C LEU A 85 -7.77 -4.25 16.85
N GLU A 86 -8.96 -3.68 16.66
CA GLU A 86 -9.16 -2.24 16.42
C GLU A 86 -8.74 -1.37 17.61
N ASP A 87 -8.80 -1.88 18.84
CA ASP A 87 -8.51 -1.10 20.04
C ASP A 87 -7.28 -1.61 20.79
N GLN A 88 -7.28 -2.86 21.26
CA GLN A 88 -6.20 -3.36 22.12
C GLN A 88 -4.89 -3.52 21.36
N GLN A 89 -4.87 -4.33 20.30
CA GLN A 89 -3.66 -4.59 19.52
C GLN A 89 -3.24 -3.35 18.74
N TYR A 90 -4.17 -2.62 18.14
CA TYR A 90 -3.85 -1.35 17.48
C TYR A 90 -3.12 -0.38 18.42
N ARG A 91 -3.64 -0.20 19.65
CA ARG A 91 -2.98 0.67 20.66
C ARG A 91 -1.61 0.12 21.05
N PHE A 92 -1.51 -1.18 21.35
CA PHE A 92 -0.23 -1.80 21.70
C PHE A 92 0.82 -1.60 20.59
N LEU A 93 0.45 -1.88 19.34
CA LEU A 93 1.31 -1.72 18.18
C LEU A 93 1.81 -0.28 18.04
N THR A 94 0.89 0.68 18.00
CA THR A 94 1.22 2.08 17.68
C THR A 94 1.82 2.88 18.83
N THR A 95 1.58 2.46 20.08
CA THR A 95 2.08 3.18 21.26
C THR A 95 3.25 2.49 21.97
N GLN A 96 3.49 1.21 21.72
CA GLN A 96 4.56 0.45 22.36
C GLN A 96 5.45 -0.25 21.35
N LEU A 97 4.93 -1.24 20.61
CA LEU A 97 5.78 -2.13 19.80
C LEU A 97 6.50 -1.38 18.69
N LEU A 98 5.81 -0.53 17.92
CA LEU A 98 6.42 0.24 16.83
C LEU A 98 7.39 1.31 17.32
N ARG A 99 7.24 1.79 18.56
CA ARG A 99 8.16 2.77 19.17
C ARG A 99 9.45 2.10 19.69
N HIS A 100 9.34 0.84 20.08
CA HIS A 100 10.45 0.03 20.58
C HIS A 100 10.48 -1.32 19.85
N PRO A 101 10.71 -1.31 18.53
CA PRO A 101 10.61 -2.52 17.73
C PRO A 101 11.72 -3.51 18.10
N PRO A 102 11.45 -4.82 18.03
CA PRO A 102 12.44 -5.85 18.33
C PRO A 102 13.71 -5.68 17.47
N ALA A 103 14.87 -5.85 18.11
CA ALA A 103 16.14 -5.78 17.40
C ALA A 103 16.34 -6.96 16.45
N LEU A 104 15.72 -8.11 16.74
CA LEU A 104 15.83 -9.36 15.98
C LEU A 104 14.45 -9.76 15.42
N PRO A 105 14.43 -10.52 14.31
CA PRO A 105 13.21 -11.13 13.81
C PRO A 105 12.53 -11.98 14.90
N LEU A 106 11.20 -11.98 14.88
CA LEU A 106 10.39 -12.77 15.79
C LEU A 106 10.04 -14.10 15.14
N GLU A 107 9.90 -15.16 15.93
CA GLU A 107 9.30 -16.41 15.46
C GLU A 107 7.79 -16.23 15.33
N GLU A 108 7.29 -15.97 14.13
CA GLU A 108 5.87 -15.73 13.88
C GLU A 108 4.98 -16.91 14.30
N ALA A 109 5.48 -18.15 14.24
CA ALA A 109 4.73 -19.32 14.72
C ALA A 109 4.44 -19.26 16.22
N ALA A 110 5.29 -18.59 17.01
CA ALA A 110 5.08 -18.40 18.44
C ALA A 110 4.02 -17.34 18.75
N ILE A 111 3.78 -16.41 17.81
CA ILE A 111 2.76 -15.35 17.92
C ILE A 111 1.41 -15.84 17.38
N ALA A 112 1.44 -16.59 16.28
CA ALA A 112 0.24 -17.09 15.59
C ALA A 112 0.16 -18.62 15.53
N PRO A 113 0.18 -19.31 16.68
CA PRO A 113 0.26 -20.76 16.72
C PRO A 113 -0.95 -21.45 16.09
N GLU A 114 -2.17 -20.94 16.31
CA GLU A 114 -3.38 -21.60 15.78
C GLU A 114 -3.56 -21.33 14.29
N TYR A 115 -3.23 -20.12 13.82
CA TYR A 115 -3.20 -19.84 12.39
C TYR A 115 -2.12 -20.66 11.67
N THR A 116 -0.93 -20.79 12.26
CA THR A 116 0.16 -21.60 11.69
C THR A 116 -0.24 -23.07 11.56
N LYS A 117 -1.00 -23.62 12.52
CA LYS A 117 -1.58 -24.96 12.41
C LYS A 117 -2.64 -25.04 11.32
N LEU A 118 -3.45 -23.99 11.16
CA LEU A 118 -4.49 -23.94 10.14
C LEU A 118 -3.91 -23.98 8.73
N VAL A 119 -2.88 -23.18 8.44
CA VAL A 119 -2.35 -23.00 7.08
C VAL A 119 -0.85 -22.72 7.03
N PRO A 120 -0.01 -23.72 7.37
CA PRO A 120 1.44 -23.55 7.33
C PRO A 120 1.95 -23.18 5.94
N GLU A 121 1.28 -23.60 4.87
CA GLU A 121 1.68 -23.31 3.49
C GLU A 121 1.67 -21.81 3.18
N ALA A 122 0.67 -21.08 3.68
CA ALA A 122 0.59 -19.63 3.48
C ALA A 122 1.63 -18.90 4.32
N LYS A 123 1.86 -19.34 5.57
CA LYS A 123 2.93 -18.79 6.41
C LYS A 123 4.29 -18.91 5.74
N LEU A 124 4.66 -20.10 5.28
CA LEU A 124 5.96 -20.33 4.64
C LEU A 124 6.12 -19.52 3.34
N ALA A 125 5.03 -19.30 2.59
CA ALA A 125 5.05 -18.43 1.41
C ALA A 125 5.30 -16.96 1.79
N PHE A 126 4.68 -16.47 2.87
CA PHE A 126 4.94 -15.13 3.41
C PHE A 126 6.38 -14.97 3.88
N GLU A 127 6.90 -15.90 4.67
CA GLU A 127 8.29 -15.88 5.13
C GLU A 127 9.27 -15.88 3.97
N TRP A 128 9.00 -16.69 2.93
CA TRP A 128 9.85 -16.73 1.76
C TRP A 128 9.88 -15.41 0.97
N ALA A 129 8.73 -14.74 0.84
CA ALA A 129 8.66 -13.42 0.22
C ALA A 129 9.28 -12.33 1.11
N HIS A 130 9.18 -12.44 2.44
CA HIS A 130 9.86 -11.55 3.39
C HIS A 130 11.39 -11.68 3.33
N VAL A 131 11.92 -12.90 3.13
CA VAL A 131 13.35 -13.09 2.86
C VAL A 131 13.76 -12.33 1.59
N LEU A 132 12.99 -12.41 0.50
CA LEU A 132 13.27 -11.64 -0.72
C LEU A 132 13.25 -10.13 -0.47
N HIS A 133 12.28 -9.60 0.27
CA HIS A 133 12.25 -8.19 0.69
C HIS A 133 13.56 -7.80 1.40
N ARG A 134 13.94 -8.56 2.43
CA ARG A 134 15.14 -8.26 3.23
C ARG A 134 16.41 -8.31 2.40
N GLN A 135 16.56 -9.30 1.52
CA GLN A 135 17.71 -9.37 0.61
C GLN A 135 17.74 -8.25 -0.43
N ALA A 136 16.58 -7.82 -0.95
CA ALA A 136 16.49 -6.68 -1.86
C ALA A 136 16.96 -5.39 -1.18
N TYR A 137 16.59 -5.13 0.09
CA TYR A 137 17.12 -3.99 0.83
C TYR A 137 18.63 -4.09 1.05
N ASP A 138 19.13 -5.26 1.43
CA ASP A 138 20.56 -5.49 1.66
C ASP A 138 21.38 -5.16 0.40
N ILE A 139 20.93 -5.61 -0.77
CA ILE A 139 21.57 -5.30 -2.05
C ILE A 139 21.60 -3.79 -2.31
N LEU A 140 20.46 -3.12 -2.13
CA LEU A 140 20.34 -1.70 -2.45
C LEU A 140 21.07 -0.80 -1.45
N ALA A 141 21.17 -1.21 -0.19
CA ALA A 141 21.84 -0.48 0.88
C ALA A 141 23.36 -0.68 0.93
N ASP A 142 23.90 -1.70 0.24
CA ASP A 142 25.35 -1.92 0.20
C ASP A 142 26.02 -0.93 -0.76
N GLU A 143 26.73 0.05 -0.19
CA GLU A 143 27.47 1.08 -0.91
C GLU A 143 28.73 0.54 -1.61
N ARG A 144 29.16 -0.69 -1.30
CA ARG A 144 30.31 -1.32 -1.96
C ARG A 144 29.96 -1.85 -3.35
N LEU A 145 28.67 -2.06 -3.63
CA LEU A 145 28.20 -2.59 -4.89
C LEU A 145 27.93 -1.47 -5.90
N SER A 146 28.52 -1.59 -7.09
CA SER A 146 28.15 -0.80 -8.27
C SER A 146 26.71 -1.07 -8.72
N ALA A 147 26.16 -0.24 -9.59
CA ALA A 147 24.81 -0.42 -10.13
C ALA A 147 24.67 -1.76 -10.89
N GLU A 148 25.68 -2.15 -11.67
CA GLU A 148 25.75 -3.43 -12.37
C GLU A 148 25.82 -4.62 -11.40
N GLU A 149 26.58 -4.49 -10.31
CA GLU A 149 26.63 -5.51 -9.25
C GLU A 149 25.30 -5.66 -8.54
N LYS A 150 24.62 -4.55 -8.21
CA LYS A 150 23.27 -4.58 -7.62
C LYS A 150 22.28 -5.28 -8.55
N ASN A 151 22.34 -5.01 -9.86
CA ASN A 151 21.50 -5.72 -10.83
C ASN A 151 21.76 -7.23 -10.84
N ARG A 152 23.03 -7.64 -10.86
CA ARG A 152 23.40 -9.07 -10.85
C ARG A 152 22.94 -9.76 -9.57
N ALA A 153 23.17 -9.12 -8.42
CA ALA A 153 22.74 -9.64 -7.13
C ALA A 153 21.20 -9.75 -7.06
N MET A 154 20.46 -8.74 -7.55
CA MET A 154 19.00 -8.76 -7.59
C MET A 154 18.45 -9.91 -8.45
N ALA A 155 19.06 -10.12 -9.63
CA ALA A 155 18.70 -11.23 -10.51
C ALA A 155 19.01 -12.60 -9.86
N GLU A 156 20.11 -12.69 -9.11
CA GLU A 156 20.50 -13.91 -8.43
C GLU A 156 19.57 -14.25 -7.26
N VAL A 157 19.22 -13.29 -6.40
CA VAL A 157 18.26 -13.53 -5.30
C VAL A 157 16.86 -13.83 -5.84
N LEU A 158 16.44 -13.19 -6.95
CA LEU A 158 15.17 -13.52 -7.59
C LEU A 158 15.17 -14.96 -8.15
N ARG A 159 16.27 -15.39 -8.78
CA ARG A 159 16.42 -16.77 -9.26
C ARG A 159 16.39 -17.77 -8.10
N TYR A 160 17.06 -17.45 -6.99
CA TYR A 160 17.04 -18.27 -5.78
C TYR A 160 15.63 -18.35 -5.18
N TYR A 161 14.94 -17.22 -5.05
CA TYR A 161 13.54 -17.15 -4.62
C TYR A 161 12.65 -18.06 -5.47
N ARG A 162 12.76 -17.99 -6.80
CA ARG A 162 11.98 -18.81 -7.75
C ARG A 162 12.32 -20.30 -7.71
N SER A 163 13.47 -20.70 -7.16
CA SER A 163 13.85 -22.12 -7.06
C SER A 163 12.93 -22.91 -6.13
N ARG A 164 12.27 -22.24 -5.19
CA ARG A 164 11.24 -22.80 -4.31
C ARG A 164 9.85 -22.53 -4.86
N GLN A 165 9.52 -23.13 -6.00
CA GLN A 165 8.20 -22.99 -6.62
C GLN A 165 7.06 -23.43 -5.68
N ASP A 166 7.38 -24.28 -4.69
CA ASP A 166 6.50 -24.72 -3.61
C ASP A 166 6.14 -23.61 -2.60
N LEU A 167 6.84 -22.47 -2.60
CA LEU A 167 6.61 -21.32 -1.72
C LEU A 167 6.48 -19.98 -2.48
N ALA A 168 7.26 -19.81 -3.54
CA ALA A 168 7.38 -18.56 -4.27
C ALA A 168 6.04 -18.11 -4.88
N LEU A 169 5.66 -16.88 -4.55
CA LEU A 169 4.62 -16.14 -5.25
C LEU A 169 5.08 -15.78 -6.67
N SER A 170 4.11 -15.62 -7.56
CA SER A 170 4.27 -15.25 -8.97
C SER A 170 5.18 -14.03 -9.14
N THR A 171 6.07 -14.08 -10.13
CA THR A 171 6.82 -12.88 -10.58
C THR A 171 6.07 -12.05 -11.60
N ARG A 172 4.88 -12.52 -12.00
CA ARG A 172 3.94 -11.77 -12.83
C ARG A 172 2.99 -10.94 -11.96
N PRO A 173 2.73 -9.67 -12.30
CA PRO A 173 1.76 -8.86 -11.58
C PRO A 173 0.36 -9.48 -11.69
N LYS A 174 -0.36 -9.53 -10.56
CA LYS A 174 -1.75 -9.99 -10.50
C LYS A 174 -2.70 -8.81 -10.63
N SER A 175 -3.86 -9.05 -11.24
CA SER A 175 -4.93 -8.05 -11.32
C SER A 175 -5.62 -7.86 -9.98
N MET A 176 -6.18 -6.66 -9.78
CA MET A 176 -7.00 -6.37 -8.60
C MET A 176 -8.29 -7.20 -8.55
N GLU A 177 -8.69 -7.88 -9.62
CA GLU A 177 -9.81 -8.82 -9.60
C GLU A 177 -9.55 -10.01 -8.65
N LEU A 178 -8.30 -10.44 -8.54
CA LEU A 178 -7.94 -11.54 -7.63
C LEU A 178 -8.09 -11.13 -6.15
N MET A 179 -7.90 -9.85 -5.85
CA MET A 179 -8.02 -9.28 -4.50
C MET A 179 -9.44 -8.80 -4.18
N GLU A 180 -10.08 -8.05 -5.10
CA GLU A 180 -11.33 -7.33 -4.85
C GLU A 180 -12.55 -7.91 -5.58
N GLY A 181 -12.36 -8.87 -6.49
CA GLY A 181 -13.42 -9.47 -7.30
C GLY A 181 -14.01 -10.77 -6.73
N GLN A 182 -13.56 -11.21 -5.56
CA GLN A 182 -14.00 -12.48 -4.98
C GLN A 182 -15.25 -12.29 -4.08
N PRO A 183 -16.07 -13.32 -3.86
CA PRO A 183 -17.26 -13.22 -3.01
C PRO A 183 -16.95 -12.76 -1.58
N TYR A 184 -15.77 -13.03 -1.03
CA TYR A 184 -15.35 -12.62 0.32
C TYR A 184 -14.61 -11.28 0.35
N SER A 185 -14.27 -10.70 -0.80
CA SER A 185 -13.44 -9.50 -0.88
C SER A 185 -13.99 -8.35 -0.04
N VAL A 186 -13.07 -7.52 0.44
CA VAL A 186 -13.28 -6.31 1.25
C VAL A 186 -13.92 -6.54 2.63
N ALA A 187 -14.17 -7.79 3.02
CA ALA A 187 -14.72 -8.11 4.34
C ALA A 187 -13.85 -7.58 5.48
N PHE A 188 -12.53 -7.75 5.40
CA PHE A 188 -11.58 -7.30 6.40
C PHE A 188 -11.55 -5.77 6.49
N ARG A 189 -11.29 -5.06 5.38
CA ARG A 189 -11.18 -3.58 5.42
C ARG A 189 -12.46 -2.89 5.90
N ARG A 190 -13.64 -3.46 5.61
CA ARG A 190 -14.92 -2.95 6.11
C ARG A 190 -15.10 -3.22 7.60
N ALA A 191 -14.71 -4.40 8.05
CA ALA A 191 -14.86 -4.79 9.44
C ALA A 191 -13.76 -4.22 10.35
N PHE A 192 -12.56 -3.93 9.84
CA PHE A 192 -11.40 -3.53 10.65
C PHE A 192 -10.66 -2.36 9.97
N PRO A 193 -11.28 -1.18 9.85
CA PRO A 193 -10.70 -0.08 9.08
C PRO A 193 -9.41 0.50 9.68
N LYS A 194 -9.25 0.55 11.02
CA LYS A 194 -7.99 1.03 11.62
C LYS A 194 -6.88 0.00 11.43
N PHE A 195 -7.18 -1.27 11.66
CA PHE A 195 -6.16 -2.32 11.56
C PHE A 195 -5.77 -2.58 10.10
N ASN A 196 -6.71 -2.59 9.16
CA ASN A 196 -6.40 -2.67 7.73
C ASN A 196 -5.57 -1.46 7.27
N GLY A 197 -5.93 -0.24 7.66
CA GLY A 197 -5.13 0.95 7.37
C GLY A 197 -3.71 0.89 7.94
N LEU A 198 -3.53 0.28 9.11
CA LEU A 198 -2.21 0.03 9.71
C LEU A 198 -1.39 -0.97 8.88
N ILE A 199 -2.00 -2.08 8.46
CA ILE A 199 -1.35 -3.07 7.59
C ILE A 199 -0.94 -2.43 6.25
N TRP A 200 -1.81 -1.64 5.63
CA TRP A 200 -1.44 -0.92 4.41
C TRP A 200 -0.36 0.14 4.66
N ALA A 201 -0.30 0.78 5.83
CA ALA A 201 0.82 1.66 6.17
C ALA A 201 2.15 0.88 6.29
N TYR A 202 2.12 -0.38 6.76
CA TYR A 202 3.29 -1.27 6.74
C TYR A 202 3.74 -1.56 5.32
N HIS A 203 2.81 -1.99 4.47
CA HIS A 203 3.07 -2.28 3.06
C HIS A 203 3.65 -1.07 2.35
N TRP A 204 3.09 0.13 2.58
CA TRP A 204 3.60 1.39 2.03
C TRP A 204 5.05 1.63 2.43
N LEU A 205 5.40 1.49 3.72
CA LEU A 205 6.78 1.72 4.16
C LEU A 205 7.72 0.67 3.57
N GLN A 206 7.32 -0.60 3.55
CA GLN A 206 8.10 -1.68 2.96
C GLN A 206 8.45 -1.33 1.51
N VAL A 207 7.49 -1.10 0.62
CA VAL A 207 7.85 -0.79 -0.78
C VAL A 207 8.44 0.62 -0.94
N GLY A 208 8.05 1.56 -0.09
CA GLY A 208 8.50 2.94 -0.14
C GLY A 208 9.99 3.12 0.14
N LEU A 209 10.59 2.28 0.97
CA LEU A 209 12.02 2.34 1.27
C LEU A 209 12.93 2.03 0.07
N TYR A 210 12.41 1.37 -0.98
CA TYR A 210 13.20 1.13 -2.19
C TYR A 210 13.50 2.42 -2.98
N GLU A 211 12.55 3.35 -3.00
CA GLU A 211 12.68 4.58 -3.79
C GLU A 211 13.85 5.47 -3.31
N PRO A 212 14.02 5.81 -2.01
CA PRO A 212 15.17 6.59 -1.56
C PRO A 212 16.50 5.88 -1.77
N LEU A 213 16.55 4.54 -1.65
CA LEU A 213 17.77 3.77 -1.89
C LEU A 213 18.20 3.80 -3.37
N MET A 214 17.24 3.94 -4.28
CA MET A 214 17.47 4.04 -5.72
C MET A 214 17.74 5.48 -6.18
N GLN A 215 17.00 6.46 -5.66
CA GLN A 215 17.05 7.86 -6.09
C GLN A 215 18.20 8.65 -5.48
N GLY A 216 18.57 8.35 -4.23
CA GLY A 216 19.67 9.03 -3.56
C GLY A 216 20.98 8.82 -4.31
N ARG A 217 21.69 9.90 -4.63
CA ARG A 217 22.97 9.88 -5.36
C ARG A 217 24.16 9.67 -4.43
N THR A 218 23.98 10.03 -3.16
CA THR A 218 24.98 9.88 -2.10
C THR A 218 24.42 9.08 -0.93
N PRO A 219 25.28 8.45 -0.09
CA PRO A 219 24.83 7.77 1.13
C PRO A 219 24.01 8.69 2.06
N ALA A 220 24.38 9.97 2.15
CA ALA A 220 23.67 10.95 2.96
C ALA A 220 22.25 11.25 2.42
N GLU A 221 22.09 11.36 1.09
CA GLU A 221 20.78 11.53 0.46
C GLU A 221 19.89 10.30 0.66
N ARG A 222 20.45 9.08 0.54
CA ARG A 222 19.71 7.84 0.82
C ARG A 222 19.26 7.77 2.27
N ALA A 223 20.16 8.05 3.21
CA ALA A 223 19.85 8.07 4.64
C ALA A 223 18.76 9.08 4.98
N ARG A 224 18.85 10.29 4.44
CA ARG A 224 17.80 11.29 4.59
C ARG A 224 16.46 10.81 4.02
N GLY A 225 16.45 10.25 2.82
CA GLY A 225 15.22 9.73 2.21
C GLY A 225 14.59 8.59 3.00
N VAL A 226 15.40 7.68 3.53
CA VAL A 226 14.93 6.61 4.44
C VAL A 226 14.30 7.21 5.69
N GLN A 227 14.94 8.20 6.32
CA GLN A 227 14.39 8.89 7.48
C GLN A 227 13.08 9.63 7.17
N GLU A 228 12.98 10.28 6.01
CA GLU A 228 11.76 10.96 5.57
C GLU A 228 10.63 9.96 5.31
N ALA A 229 10.90 8.81 4.70
CA ALA A 229 9.92 7.74 4.51
C ALA A 229 9.41 7.18 5.86
N VAL A 230 10.31 6.93 6.82
CA VAL A 230 9.93 6.53 8.18
C VAL A 230 9.09 7.62 8.87
N ALA A 231 9.46 8.89 8.72
CA ALA A 231 8.68 10.01 9.27
C ALA A 231 7.27 10.08 8.65
N ARG A 232 7.15 9.82 7.34
CA ARG A 232 5.85 9.74 6.66
C ARG A 232 5.01 8.58 7.18
N PHE A 233 5.61 7.40 7.39
CA PHE A 233 4.90 6.29 8.03
C PHE A 233 4.28 6.71 9.37
N TRP A 234 5.04 7.39 10.23
CA TRP A 234 4.50 7.90 11.50
C TRP A 234 3.41 8.96 11.34
N GLN A 235 3.47 9.81 10.31
CA GLN A 235 2.40 10.76 10.00
C GLN A 235 1.09 10.05 9.63
N MET A 236 1.15 8.90 8.94
CA MET A 236 -0.05 8.11 8.61
C MET A 236 -0.76 7.57 9.84
N LEU A 237 -0.04 7.38 10.95
CA LEU A 237 -0.59 6.88 12.22
C LEU A 237 -1.17 7.99 13.11
N GLY A 238 -1.14 9.25 12.67
CA GLY A 238 -1.53 10.41 13.48
C GLY A 238 -3.04 10.60 13.67
N ASP A 239 -3.86 10.24 12.66
CA ASP A 239 -5.32 10.36 12.68
C ASP A 239 -5.99 9.14 12.02
N PRO A 240 -5.85 7.95 12.62
CA PRO A 240 -6.35 6.71 12.04
C PRO A 240 -7.89 6.62 12.08
N PRO A 241 -8.54 6.04 11.06
CA PRO A 241 -7.96 5.55 9.80
C PRO A 241 -7.82 6.64 8.72
N ARG A 242 -8.18 7.91 9.01
CA ARG A 242 -8.31 8.99 8.02
C ARG A 242 -6.99 9.44 7.39
N SER A 243 -5.88 9.29 8.09
CA SER A 243 -4.54 9.60 7.58
C SER A 243 -3.80 8.40 6.96
N MET A 244 -4.41 7.21 6.97
CA MET A 244 -3.84 5.97 6.43
C MET A 244 -4.18 5.80 4.94
N PRO A 245 -3.50 4.89 4.21
CA PRO A 245 -3.92 4.53 2.87
C PRO A 245 -5.38 4.08 2.81
N TYR A 246 -6.11 4.46 1.76
CA TYR A 246 -7.49 4.10 1.47
C TYR A 246 -7.59 3.00 0.40
N LEU A 247 -6.50 2.79 -0.33
CA LEU A 247 -6.29 1.68 -1.25
C LEU A 247 -4.95 1.02 -0.93
N MET A 248 -4.82 -0.27 -1.25
CA MET A 248 -3.57 -0.99 -1.08
C MET A 248 -2.44 -0.27 -1.83
N PRO A 249 -1.30 0.01 -1.16
CA PRO A 249 -0.14 0.61 -1.80
C PRO A 249 0.43 -0.31 -2.88
N MET A 250 0.54 0.21 -4.09
CA MET A 250 1.12 -0.48 -5.25
C MET A 250 2.56 -0.01 -5.46
N THR A 251 3.50 -0.95 -5.58
CA THR A 251 4.92 -0.66 -5.79
C THR A 251 5.17 0.26 -7.00
N PRO A 252 4.48 0.12 -8.16
CA PRO A 252 4.64 1.04 -9.29
C PRO A 252 4.33 2.50 -8.98
N ALA A 253 3.39 2.77 -8.08
CA ALA A 253 3.02 4.12 -7.70
C ALA A 253 3.95 4.66 -6.60
N VAL A 254 4.24 3.84 -5.58
CA VAL A 254 4.99 4.28 -4.39
C VAL A 254 6.50 4.34 -4.65
N ALA A 255 7.04 3.37 -5.40
CA ALA A 255 8.46 3.22 -5.74
C ALA A 255 8.66 2.98 -7.25
N PRO A 256 8.34 3.99 -8.09
CA PRO A 256 8.36 3.85 -9.54
C PRO A 256 9.75 3.54 -10.11
N THR A 257 10.83 4.05 -9.51
CA THR A 257 12.20 3.81 -10.01
C THR A 257 12.63 2.38 -9.74
N PHE A 258 12.30 1.87 -8.55
CA PHE A 258 12.50 0.47 -8.23
C PHE A 258 11.71 -0.44 -9.17
N THR A 259 10.44 -0.14 -9.39
CA THR A 259 9.56 -0.88 -10.31
C THR A 259 10.06 -0.84 -11.76
N ALA A 260 10.61 0.30 -12.19
CA ALA A 260 11.19 0.44 -13.52
C ALA A 260 12.40 -0.49 -13.72
N ARG A 261 13.25 -0.59 -12.69
CA ARG A 261 14.50 -1.36 -12.72
C ARG A 261 14.27 -2.87 -12.48
N TYR A 262 13.39 -3.23 -11.56
CA TYR A 262 13.19 -4.60 -11.08
C TYR A 262 11.70 -5.02 -11.05
N PRO A 263 11.01 -5.03 -12.21
CA PRO A 263 9.56 -5.22 -12.26
C PRO A 263 9.09 -6.56 -11.70
N GLU A 264 9.85 -7.64 -11.91
CA GLU A 264 9.50 -8.97 -11.38
C GLU A 264 9.56 -9.03 -9.85
N VAL A 265 10.54 -8.37 -9.24
CA VAL A 265 10.68 -8.31 -7.78
C VAL A 265 9.57 -7.45 -7.19
N ALA A 266 9.29 -6.30 -7.79
CA ALA A 266 8.19 -5.43 -7.40
C ALA A 266 6.82 -6.12 -7.52
N ALA A 267 6.62 -6.94 -8.55
CA ALA A 267 5.39 -7.73 -8.72
C ALA A 267 5.21 -8.78 -7.60
N VAL A 268 6.29 -9.44 -7.16
CA VAL A 268 6.23 -10.37 -6.02
C VAL A 268 5.73 -9.66 -4.76
N PHE A 269 6.15 -8.43 -4.52
CA PHE A 269 5.75 -7.66 -3.32
C PHE A 269 4.29 -7.21 -3.37
N ASP A 270 3.81 -6.72 -4.52
CA ASP A 270 2.38 -6.41 -4.67
C ASP A 270 1.52 -7.68 -4.53
N ASN A 271 2.00 -8.83 -5.05
CA ASN A 271 1.33 -10.12 -4.91
C ASN A 271 1.29 -10.59 -3.44
N LEU A 272 2.38 -10.40 -2.69
CA LEU A 272 2.46 -10.66 -1.26
C LEU A 272 1.45 -9.83 -0.47
N HIS A 273 1.48 -8.51 -0.66
CA HIS A 273 0.60 -7.58 0.05
C HIS A 273 -0.88 -7.85 -0.26
N SER A 274 -1.20 -8.13 -1.52
CA SER A 274 -2.56 -8.52 -1.93
C SER A 274 -3.00 -9.82 -1.25
N LEU A 275 -2.13 -10.82 -1.18
CA LEU A 275 -2.45 -12.10 -0.55
C LEU A 275 -2.68 -11.95 0.96
N HIS A 276 -1.94 -11.07 1.65
CA HIS A 276 -2.19 -10.77 3.05
C HIS A 276 -3.63 -10.26 3.28
N ASP A 277 -4.11 -9.37 2.42
CA ASP A 277 -5.48 -8.85 2.46
C ASP A 277 -6.51 -9.92 2.12
N VAL A 278 -6.27 -10.72 1.07
CA VAL A 278 -7.16 -11.82 0.64
C VAL A 278 -7.35 -12.85 1.75
N ILE A 279 -6.27 -13.25 2.44
CA ILE A 279 -6.39 -14.18 3.57
C ILE A 279 -7.19 -13.54 4.71
N SER A 280 -6.96 -12.25 4.99
CA SER A 280 -7.73 -11.53 6.02
C SER A 280 -9.22 -11.48 5.66
N ASP A 281 -9.55 -11.21 4.40
CA ASP A 281 -10.93 -11.24 3.88
C ASP A 281 -11.56 -12.64 4.03
N ILE A 282 -10.84 -13.70 3.68
CA ILE A 282 -11.31 -15.08 3.86
C ILE A 282 -11.54 -15.40 5.33
N LEU A 283 -10.66 -14.98 6.23
CA LEU A 283 -10.78 -15.21 7.67
C LEU A 283 -11.96 -14.44 8.27
N VAL A 284 -12.25 -13.24 7.78
CA VAL A 284 -13.37 -12.41 8.27
C VAL A 284 -14.71 -12.80 7.67
N SER A 285 -14.76 -13.17 6.39
CA SER A 285 -16.01 -13.33 5.67
C SER A 285 -16.88 -14.48 6.21
N ASP A 286 -18.17 -14.21 6.34
CA ASP A 286 -19.24 -15.18 6.64
C ASP A 286 -19.61 -16.04 5.41
N ARG A 287 -19.31 -15.55 4.20
CA ARG A 287 -19.49 -16.27 2.93
C ARG A 287 -18.54 -17.46 2.79
N VAL A 288 -17.47 -17.51 3.59
CA VAL A 288 -16.58 -18.67 3.70
C VAL A 288 -16.80 -19.32 5.07
N PRO A 289 -17.57 -20.43 5.13
CA PRO A 289 -17.76 -21.18 6.37
C PRO A 289 -16.42 -21.55 7.02
N ARG A 290 -16.38 -21.59 8.35
CA ARG A 290 -15.14 -21.77 9.12
C ARG A 290 -14.35 -23.00 8.67
N GLU A 291 -15.03 -24.11 8.46
CA GLU A 291 -14.49 -25.39 8.01
C GLU A 291 -13.89 -25.32 6.59
N ARG A 292 -14.29 -24.35 5.77
CA ARG A 292 -13.78 -24.14 4.40
C ARG A 292 -12.70 -23.09 4.30
N LYS A 293 -12.39 -22.35 5.37
CA LYS A 293 -11.40 -21.25 5.32
C LYS A 293 -10.02 -21.75 4.90
N ARG A 294 -9.57 -22.91 5.37
CA ARG A 294 -8.30 -23.51 4.94
C ARG A 294 -8.27 -23.75 3.44
N ASP A 295 -9.29 -24.42 2.89
CA ASP A 295 -9.35 -24.76 1.47
C ASP A 295 -9.38 -23.51 0.58
N GLU A 296 -10.09 -22.46 1.02
CA GLU A 296 -10.16 -21.21 0.29
C GLU A 296 -8.85 -20.41 0.36
N ILE A 297 -8.16 -20.41 1.51
CA ILE A 297 -6.81 -19.84 1.62
C ILE A 297 -5.84 -20.58 0.70
N LEU A 298 -5.88 -21.92 0.68
CA LEU A 298 -5.02 -22.71 -0.21
C LEU A 298 -5.36 -22.48 -1.69
N ARG A 299 -6.64 -22.21 -2.01
CA ARG A 299 -7.05 -21.82 -3.37
C ARG A 299 -6.46 -20.46 -3.75
N ALA A 300 -6.59 -19.46 -2.89
CA ALA A 300 -6.01 -18.13 -3.11
C ALA A 300 -4.49 -18.23 -3.27
N LEU A 301 -3.80 -18.93 -2.35
CA LEU A 301 -2.36 -19.13 -2.39
C LEU A 301 -1.89 -19.74 -3.73
N ARG A 302 -2.58 -20.77 -4.25
CA ARG A 302 -2.25 -21.34 -5.56
C ARG A 302 -2.35 -20.31 -6.69
N ARG A 303 -3.41 -19.49 -6.70
CA ARG A 303 -3.61 -18.44 -7.71
C ARG A 303 -2.56 -17.33 -7.64
N TYR A 304 -2.07 -17.00 -6.44
CA TYR A 304 -0.99 -16.02 -6.27
C TYR A 304 0.40 -16.57 -6.60
N ARG A 305 0.56 -17.90 -6.64
CA ARG A 305 1.82 -18.57 -6.97
C ARG A 305 1.97 -18.94 -8.45
N ASP A 306 0.87 -19.23 -9.13
CA ASP A 306 0.93 -19.54 -10.56
C ASP A 306 1.26 -18.30 -11.42
N ASP A 307 1.79 -18.50 -12.61
CA ASP A 307 2.09 -17.42 -13.56
C ASP A 307 0.96 -17.24 -14.61
N THR A 308 -0.26 -17.74 -14.33
CA THR A 308 -1.34 -17.83 -15.35
C THR A 308 -2.66 -17.21 -14.91
N THR A 309 -3.06 -17.37 -13.66
CA THR A 309 -4.34 -16.87 -13.14
C THR A 309 -4.27 -15.38 -12.92
N ALA A 310 -5.21 -14.63 -13.52
CA ALA A 310 -5.39 -13.20 -13.31
C ALA A 310 -4.10 -12.38 -13.47
N VAL A 311 -3.20 -12.82 -14.36
CA VAL A 311 -1.95 -12.12 -14.66
C VAL A 311 -2.22 -10.96 -15.60
N MET A 312 -1.54 -9.84 -15.37
CA MET A 312 -1.48 -8.69 -16.28
C MET A 312 -0.04 -8.43 -16.73
N ASP A 313 0.12 -7.77 -17.87
CA ASP A 313 1.43 -7.28 -18.28
C ASP A 313 1.86 -6.08 -17.42
N VAL A 314 3.17 -5.80 -17.46
CA VAL A 314 3.79 -4.75 -16.63
C VAL A 314 3.26 -3.36 -16.96
N ALA A 315 2.88 -3.08 -18.22
CA ALA A 315 2.37 -1.77 -18.60
C ALA A 315 0.96 -1.56 -18.05
N SER A 316 0.06 -2.54 -18.19
CA SER A 316 -1.27 -2.49 -17.59
C SER A 316 -1.23 -2.43 -16.07
N TRP A 317 -0.30 -3.12 -15.42
CA TRP A 317 -0.10 -3.04 -13.97
C TRP A 317 0.31 -1.65 -13.50
N ARG A 318 1.24 -1.00 -14.21
CA ARG A 318 1.63 0.40 -13.93
C ARG A 318 0.47 1.37 -14.14
N GLN A 319 -0.27 1.22 -15.23
CA GLN A 319 -1.45 2.04 -15.51
C GLN A 319 -2.54 1.87 -14.46
N MET A 320 -2.78 0.64 -14.00
CA MET A 320 -3.73 0.36 -12.92
C MET A 320 -3.30 1.05 -11.61
N ALA A 321 -2.02 0.95 -11.24
CA ALA A 321 -1.49 1.62 -10.05
C ALA A 321 -1.59 3.15 -10.15
N GLU A 322 -1.40 3.72 -11.34
CA GLU A 322 -1.61 5.15 -11.59
C GLU A 322 -3.10 5.53 -11.44
N ALA A 323 -4.01 4.76 -12.04
CA ALA A 323 -5.46 4.99 -11.98
C ALA A 323 -6.03 4.88 -10.56
N MET A 324 -5.43 4.04 -9.71
CA MET A 324 -5.74 3.97 -8.28
C MET A 324 -5.39 5.27 -7.53
N GLY A 325 -4.45 6.06 -8.05
CA GLY A 325 -4.05 7.35 -7.49
C GLY A 325 -3.15 7.23 -6.26
N ILE A 326 -1.89 7.66 -6.40
CA ILE A 326 -0.87 7.57 -5.34
C ILE A 326 -1.29 8.22 -4.01
N HIS A 327 -2.15 9.25 -4.04
CA HIS A 327 -2.66 9.90 -2.83
C HIS A 327 -3.55 8.97 -1.98
N ASN A 328 -4.25 8.02 -2.62
CA ASN A 328 -5.05 7.01 -1.93
C ASN A 328 -4.18 5.90 -1.33
N MET A 329 -2.92 5.82 -1.73
CA MET A 329 -1.96 4.81 -1.29
C MET A 329 -0.99 5.32 -0.21
N GLY A 330 -1.15 6.56 0.28
CA GLY A 330 -0.23 7.16 1.26
C GLY A 330 0.77 8.17 0.68
N GLY A 331 0.80 8.34 -0.65
CA GLY A 331 1.65 9.30 -1.36
C GLY A 331 2.99 8.74 -1.83
N PRO A 332 3.83 9.58 -2.47
CA PRO A 332 5.15 9.18 -2.95
C PRO A 332 6.10 8.92 -1.77
N ALA A 333 7.03 7.98 -1.91
CA ALA A 333 8.05 7.70 -0.89
C ALA A 333 9.34 8.54 -1.05
N TRP A 334 9.43 9.35 -2.09
CA TRP A 334 10.53 10.28 -2.36
C TRP A 334 9.99 11.67 -2.71
N GLY A 335 10.73 12.73 -2.42
CA GLY A 335 10.26 14.11 -2.62
C GLY A 335 9.02 14.43 -1.79
N LEU A 336 9.01 13.95 -0.54
CA LEU A 336 7.85 13.97 0.34
C LEU A 336 7.32 15.39 0.62
N LEU A 337 6.00 15.55 0.52
CA LEU A 337 5.34 16.76 0.96
C LEU A 337 5.35 16.86 2.50
N PRO A 338 5.35 18.06 3.10
CA PRO A 338 5.31 18.21 4.56
C PRO A 338 4.08 17.59 5.23
N LYS A 339 2.96 17.50 4.51
CA LYS A 339 1.72 16.87 4.97
C LYS A 339 1.38 15.65 4.11
N PRO A 340 0.75 14.61 4.68
CA PRO A 340 0.18 13.52 3.89
C PRO A 340 -0.79 14.06 2.82
N PRO A 341 -0.78 13.48 1.60
CA PRO A 341 -1.77 13.83 0.61
C PRO A 341 -3.17 13.48 1.10
N ARG A 342 -4.17 14.21 0.62
CA ARG A 342 -5.57 13.86 0.88
C ARG A 342 -6.01 12.77 -0.10
N PRO A 343 -6.57 11.65 0.37
CA PRO A 343 -7.21 10.68 -0.50
C PRO A 343 -8.28 11.34 -1.38
N THR A 344 -8.36 10.90 -2.63
CA THR A 344 -9.33 11.35 -3.64
C THR A 344 -10.56 10.44 -3.71
N VAL A 345 -10.53 9.28 -3.06
CA VAL A 345 -11.65 8.34 -2.94
C VAL A 345 -12.16 8.28 -1.50
N PRO A 346 -13.42 7.87 -1.26
CA PRO A 346 -13.90 7.61 0.10
C PRO A 346 -13.18 6.42 0.74
N LEU A 347 -13.11 6.40 2.07
CA LEU A 347 -12.56 5.28 2.81
C LEU A 347 -13.37 4.00 2.50
N GLY A 348 -12.67 2.91 2.20
CA GLY A 348 -13.29 1.64 1.85
C GLY A 348 -13.73 1.53 0.39
N ALA A 349 -13.36 2.49 -0.47
CA ALA A 349 -13.56 2.40 -1.91
C ALA A 349 -12.91 1.13 -2.51
N THR A 350 -13.52 0.66 -3.60
CA THR A 350 -13.05 -0.48 -4.40
C THR A 350 -12.69 -0.04 -5.82
N MET A 351 -11.88 -0.85 -6.50
CA MET A 351 -11.56 -0.64 -7.91
C MET A 351 -12.80 -0.61 -8.79
N ALA A 352 -13.79 -1.45 -8.50
CA ALA A 352 -15.05 -1.48 -9.24
C ALA A 352 -15.87 -0.18 -9.07
N GLU A 353 -15.78 0.50 -7.92
CA GLU A 353 -16.41 1.80 -7.70
C GLU A 353 -15.64 2.93 -8.40
N ILE A 354 -14.31 2.88 -8.36
CA ILE A 354 -13.45 3.86 -9.03
C ILE A 354 -13.69 3.84 -10.56
N HIS A 355 -13.73 2.66 -11.17
CA HIS A 355 -14.01 2.53 -12.61
C HIS A 355 -15.42 3.00 -12.98
N ARG A 356 -16.43 2.74 -12.15
CA ARG A 356 -17.80 3.22 -12.38
C ARG A 356 -17.93 4.74 -12.21
N GLY A 357 -17.20 5.32 -11.26
CA GLY A 357 -17.18 6.76 -11.00
C GLY A 357 -16.42 7.58 -12.07
N GLY A 358 -15.45 6.96 -12.76
CA GLY A 358 -14.64 7.59 -13.80
C GLY A 358 -15.40 7.94 -15.10
N HIS A 359 -16.61 7.42 -15.30
CA HIS A 359 -17.44 7.71 -16.47
C HIS A 359 -18.54 8.76 -16.22
N GLY A 360 -18.55 9.42 -15.05
CA GLY A 360 -19.70 10.21 -14.58
C GLY A 360 -19.55 11.73 -14.50
N HIS A 361 -18.46 12.34 -14.98
CA HIS A 361 -18.24 13.78 -14.78
C HIS A 361 -18.20 14.68 -16.03
N ASP A 362 -18.45 14.14 -17.24
CA ASP A 362 -18.57 14.96 -18.47
C ASP A 362 -19.84 14.63 -19.30
N GLN A 363 -21.02 14.68 -18.67
CA GLN A 363 -22.25 14.93 -19.42
C GLN A 363 -23.10 16.01 -18.73
N PRO A 364 -23.41 17.14 -19.41
CA PRO A 364 -24.42 18.06 -18.90
C PRO A 364 -25.79 17.37 -18.93
N PRO A 365 -26.70 17.70 -17.99
CA PRO A 365 -28.01 17.07 -17.93
C PRO A 365 -28.80 17.44 -19.18
N SER A 366 -29.05 16.47 -20.06
CA SER A 366 -30.03 16.64 -21.13
C SER A 366 -31.40 16.71 -20.48
N GLN A 367 -32.00 17.91 -20.55
CA GLN A 367 -33.44 18.10 -20.39
C GLN A 367 -34.14 17.22 -21.43
N ALA A 368 -34.88 16.21 -20.98
CA ALA A 368 -35.91 15.58 -21.79
C ALA A 368 -37.26 16.00 -21.21
N ALA A 369 -37.84 16.98 -21.90
CA ALA A 369 -39.17 17.50 -21.68
C ALA A 369 -40.25 16.46 -21.99
N ASP A 370 -41.37 16.62 -21.30
CA ASP A 370 -42.67 16.06 -21.59
C ASP A 370 -43.01 16.07 -23.09
N SER A 371 -43.52 14.96 -23.59
CA SER A 371 -44.56 15.00 -24.62
C SER A 371 -45.50 13.80 -24.49
N VAL A 372 -46.76 14.16 -24.30
CA VAL A 372 -47.96 13.34 -24.17
C VAL A 372 -48.47 12.95 -25.57
N ALA A 373 -48.84 11.68 -25.79
CA ALA A 373 -50.03 11.30 -26.56
C ALA A 373 -50.31 9.77 -26.52
N ARG A 374 -51.50 9.42 -26.00
CA ARG A 374 -52.53 8.41 -26.41
C ARG A 374 -52.16 7.38 -27.49
N ALA A 375 -52.64 6.13 -27.55
CA ALA A 375 -53.66 5.28 -26.89
C ALA A 375 -53.18 3.80 -27.15
N ASP A 376 -53.62 2.70 -26.54
CA ASP A 376 -54.95 2.12 -26.32
C ASP A 376 -54.81 0.92 -25.34
N ARG A 377 -55.90 0.62 -24.63
CA ARG A 377 -56.16 -0.61 -23.82
C ARG A 377 -56.74 -1.73 -24.73
N PRO A 378 -57.12 -2.95 -24.27
CA PRO A 378 -57.21 -3.52 -22.89
C PRO A 378 -56.53 -4.94 -22.78
N THR A 379 -56.44 -5.65 -21.65
CA THR A 379 -57.53 -6.32 -20.88
C THR A 379 -57.10 -6.89 -19.51
N SER A 380 -58.06 -6.87 -18.56
CA SER A 380 -58.39 -7.86 -17.48
C SER A 380 -57.30 -8.32 -16.50
N SER A 381 -57.48 -8.46 -15.18
CA SER A 381 -58.67 -8.49 -14.31
C SER A 381 -58.28 -8.77 -12.83
N HIS A 382 -59.14 -8.34 -11.89
CA HIS A 382 -59.36 -8.84 -10.50
C HIS A 382 -58.28 -8.49 -9.44
N ALA A 383 -58.55 -8.09 -8.20
CA ALA A 383 -59.75 -8.07 -7.34
C ALA A 383 -59.58 -7.07 -6.16
N HIS A 384 -60.70 -6.64 -5.57
CA HIS A 384 -60.87 -6.09 -4.21
C HIS A 384 -61.91 -7.02 -3.51
N PRO A 385 -62.01 -7.13 -2.16
CA PRO A 385 -62.14 -5.99 -1.23
C PRO A 385 -61.51 -6.14 0.18
N THR A 386 -61.47 -5.00 0.87
CA THR A 386 -61.20 -4.78 2.31
C THR A 386 -62.31 -5.32 3.23
N PRO A 387 -62.01 -5.56 4.52
CA PRO A 387 -62.48 -4.68 5.61
C PRO A 387 -61.34 -4.41 6.62
N GLY A 388 -61.30 -3.40 7.49
CA GLY A 388 -62.33 -2.65 8.21
C GLY A 388 -61.84 -2.53 9.67
N ASP A 389 -61.51 -1.29 10.05
CA ASP A 389 -61.42 -0.67 11.38
C ASP A 389 -60.57 -1.23 12.53
N SER A 390 -59.65 -0.36 12.97
CA SER A 390 -58.94 -0.34 14.24
C SER A 390 -59.62 0.64 15.21
N ALA A 391 -59.66 0.31 16.50
CA ALA A 391 -59.95 1.25 17.58
C ALA A 391 -58.88 1.12 18.68
N ALA A 392 -58.08 2.17 18.89
CA ALA A 392 -57.47 2.55 20.17
C ALA A 392 -56.88 3.98 20.09
N PRO A 393 -56.89 4.77 21.18
CA PRO A 393 -56.68 6.22 21.12
C PRO A 393 -55.28 6.70 21.55
N GLY A 394 -54.85 7.81 20.94
CA GLY A 394 -54.33 9.00 21.62
C GLY A 394 -52.91 9.00 22.18
N ARG A 395 -51.97 9.63 21.45
CA ARG A 395 -50.93 10.52 22.01
C ARG A 395 -50.54 11.61 21.00
N ASP A 396 -50.46 12.84 21.50
CA ASP A 396 -50.15 14.10 20.80
C ASP A 396 -48.71 14.18 20.23
N PRO A 397 -48.46 15.12 19.28
CA PRO A 397 -47.33 15.08 18.37
C PRO A 397 -46.08 15.80 18.90
N LEU A 398 -44.91 15.17 18.69
CA LEU A 398 -43.62 15.85 18.79
C LEU A 398 -43.26 16.47 17.43
N GLN A 399 -42.96 17.77 17.48
CA GLN A 399 -42.58 18.64 16.37
C GLN A 399 -41.36 18.14 15.60
N ALA A 400 -41.44 18.18 14.28
CA ALA A 400 -40.32 18.03 13.37
C ALA A 400 -39.40 19.27 13.40
N PRO A 401 -38.07 19.12 13.24
CA PRO A 401 -37.18 20.25 13.04
C PRO A 401 -37.29 20.79 11.59
N PRO A 402 -37.02 22.09 11.36
CA PRO A 402 -37.20 22.72 10.06
C PRO A 402 -36.14 22.25 9.04
N THR A 403 -36.62 21.72 7.92
CA THR A 403 -35.89 21.62 6.66
C THR A 403 -35.74 23.00 6.04
N GLY A 404 -34.51 23.47 5.83
CA GLY A 404 -34.29 24.70 5.09
C GLY A 404 -32.88 25.28 5.16
N GLN A 405 -31.89 24.61 4.56
CA GLN A 405 -30.71 25.30 4.00
C GLN A 405 -30.37 24.64 2.66
N ALA A 406 -30.58 25.39 1.58
CA ALA A 406 -30.14 25.01 0.25
C ALA A 406 -28.60 24.89 0.21
N PRO A 407 -28.03 23.94 -0.54
CA PRO A 407 -26.60 23.89 -0.76
C PRO A 407 -26.14 25.16 -1.51
N PRO A 408 -24.94 25.69 -1.21
CA PRO A 408 -24.41 26.83 -1.94
C PRO A 408 -24.19 26.46 -3.42
N PRO A 409 -24.34 27.42 -4.36
CA PRO A 409 -24.17 27.17 -5.79
C PRO A 409 -22.74 26.69 -6.11
N ALA A 410 -22.61 25.88 -7.16
CA ALA A 410 -21.37 25.24 -7.62
C ALA A 410 -20.21 26.21 -7.92
N THR A 411 -20.44 27.52 -7.93
CA THR A 411 -19.46 28.57 -8.22
C THR A 411 -18.43 28.81 -7.10
N THR A 412 -18.69 28.38 -5.86
CA THR A 412 -17.76 28.62 -4.73
C THR A 412 -16.59 27.64 -4.64
N ARG A 413 -16.66 26.45 -5.28
CA ARG A 413 -15.55 25.47 -5.28
C ARG A 413 -14.52 25.75 -6.36
N ASP A 414 -14.95 26.16 -7.55
CA ASP A 414 -14.05 26.52 -8.65
C ASP A 414 -13.24 27.79 -8.35
N THR A 415 -13.81 28.71 -7.57
CA THR A 415 -13.14 29.95 -7.17
C THR A 415 -12.01 29.72 -6.16
N ALA A 416 -12.11 28.75 -5.26
CA ALA A 416 -11.06 28.43 -4.30
C ALA A 416 -9.84 27.74 -4.94
N ALA A 417 -10.08 26.80 -5.87
CA ALA A 417 -9.03 26.15 -6.65
C ALA A 417 -8.32 27.15 -7.57
N ALA A 418 -9.08 28.02 -8.24
CA ALA A 418 -8.52 29.10 -9.06
C ALA A 418 -7.70 30.08 -8.22
N ALA A 419 -8.15 30.45 -7.02
CA ALA A 419 -7.41 31.34 -6.12
C ALA A 419 -6.09 30.72 -5.64
N LEU A 420 -6.08 29.42 -5.33
CA LEU A 420 -4.87 28.70 -4.95
C LEU A 420 -3.85 28.63 -6.10
N LEU A 421 -4.31 28.27 -7.30
CA LEU A 421 -3.47 28.26 -8.51
C LEU A 421 -2.90 29.65 -8.80
N ARG A 422 -3.69 30.72 -8.68
CA ARG A 422 -3.20 32.11 -8.82
C ARG A 422 -2.10 32.44 -7.82
N ARG A 423 -2.22 31.93 -6.58
CA ARG A 423 -1.20 32.15 -5.54
C ARG A 423 0.09 31.38 -5.83
N LEU A 424 -0.01 30.14 -6.28
CA LEU A 424 1.15 29.31 -6.64
C LEU A 424 1.91 29.88 -7.84
N VAL A 425 1.19 30.35 -8.85
CA VAL A 425 1.77 30.89 -10.08
C VAL A 425 2.42 32.27 -9.87
N ARG A 426 2.07 32.95 -8.77
CA ARG A 426 2.74 34.19 -8.31
C ARG A 426 4.02 33.93 -7.50
N ASP A 427 4.35 32.67 -7.20
CA ASP A 427 5.58 32.33 -6.49
C ASP A 427 6.81 32.55 -7.40
N PRO A 428 7.85 33.30 -6.97
CA PRO A 428 9.02 33.58 -7.79
C PRO A 428 9.77 32.34 -8.28
N LEU A 429 9.79 31.27 -7.49
CA LEU A 429 10.45 30.02 -7.86
C LEU A 429 9.65 29.30 -8.94
N VAL A 430 8.32 29.28 -8.83
CA VAL A 430 7.42 28.71 -9.85
C VAL A 430 7.54 29.49 -11.15
N GLN A 431 7.60 30.82 -11.10
CA GLN A 431 7.81 31.66 -12.28
C GLN A 431 9.19 31.42 -12.92
N GLN A 432 10.23 31.23 -12.12
CA GLN A 432 11.57 30.91 -12.62
C GLN A 432 11.56 29.55 -13.34
N GLN A 433 10.92 28.53 -12.76
CA GLN A 433 10.78 27.20 -13.36
C GLN A 433 9.95 27.22 -14.65
N LEU A 434 8.82 27.93 -14.66
CA LEU A 434 7.99 28.11 -15.86
C LEU A 434 8.74 28.79 -17.02
N ARG A 435 9.69 29.68 -16.69
CA ARG A 435 10.57 30.32 -17.68
C ARG A 435 11.72 29.41 -18.11
N ALA A 436 12.29 28.62 -17.22
CA ALA A 436 13.44 27.78 -17.54
C ALA A 436 13.06 26.49 -18.30
N ASP A 437 11.84 25.98 -18.11
CA ASP A 437 11.40 24.69 -18.63
C ASP A 437 10.39 24.86 -19.80
N PRO A 438 10.75 24.44 -21.03
CA PRO A 438 9.87 24.56 -22.20
C PRO A 438 8.64 23.63 -22.14
N THR A 439 8.71 22.52 -21.43
CA THR A 439 7.59 21.58 -21.26
C THR A 439 6.56 22.16 -20.32
N LEU A 440 6.98 22.74 -19.19
CA LEU A 440 6.08 23.45 -18.27
C LEU A 440 5.43 24.66 -18.95
N ARG A 441 6.19 25.38 -19.80
CA ARG A 441 5.66 26.47 -20.60
C ARG A 441 4.59 25.99 -21.59
N GLY A 442 4.83 24.89 -22.31
CA GLY A 442 3.85 24.32 -23.25
C GLY A 442 2.56 23.84 -22.58
N ALA A 443 2.68 23.22 -21.39
CA ALA A 443 1.53 22.85 -20.57
C ALA A 443 0.74 24.07 -20.10
N TRP A 444 1.43 25.14 -19.71
CA TRP A 444 0.82 26.40 -19.30
C TRP A 444 0.09 27.11 -20.45
N ASP A 445 0.69 27.17 -21.64
CA ASP A 445 0.02 27.76 -22.81
C ASP A 445 -1.24 26.97 -23.18
N THR A 446 -1.21 25.65 -23.02
CA THR A 446 -2.38 24.79 -23.22
C THR A 446 -3.46 25.09 -22.19
N PHE A 447 -3.08 25.24 -20.92
CA PHE A 447 -3.99 25.68 -19.86
C PHE A 447 -4.64 27.03 -20.19
N LEU A 448 -3.88 28.05 -20.61
CA LEU A 448 -4.43 29.36 -20.96
C LEU A 448 -5.40 29.29 -22.15
N ARG A 449 -5.12 28.46 -23.16
CA ARG A 449 -6.02 28.29 -24.33
C ARG A 449 -7.40 27.73 -23.96
N THR A 450 -7.48 26.94 -22.88
CA THR A 450 -8.76 26.39 -22.39
C THR A 450 -9.60 27.40 -21.60
N ARG A 451 -9.06 28.60 -21.28
CA ARG A 451 -9.77 29.59 -20.48
C ARG A 451 -10.57 30.59 -21.35
N PRO A 452 -11.70 31.11 -20.84
CA PRO A 452 -12.39 32.23 -21.47
C PRO A 452 -11.45 33.44 -21.63
N GLU A 453 -11.60 34.19 -22.72
CA GLU A 453 -10.71 35.32 -23.04
C GLU A 453 -10.64 36.37 -21.92
N ALA A 454 -11.78 36.65 -21.27
CA ALA A 454 -11.87 37.55 -20.12
C ALA A 454 -11.05 37.09 -18.90
N GLU A 455 -10.79 35.78 -18.76
CA GLU A 455 -9.97 35.25 -17.66
C GLU A 455 -8.49 35.18 -18.01
N ARG A 456 -8.13 34.96 -19.28
CA ARG A 456 -6.73 34.80 -19.73
C ARG A 456 -5.86 35.99 -19.34
N ALA A 457 -6.34 37.22 -19.57
CA ALA A 457 -5.61 38.44 -19.21
C ALA A 457 -5.24 38.47 -17.71
N SER A 458 -6.16 38.03 -16.84
CA SER A 458 -5.93 38.00 -15.40
C SER A 458 -4.95 36.91 -14.94
N TRP A 459 -4.76 35.85 -15.75
CA TRP A 459 -3.79 34.79 -15.51
C TRP A 459 -2.41 35.14 -16.06
N GLU A 460 -2.35 35.83 -17.20
CA GLU A 460 -1.11 36.35 -17.79
C GLU A 460 -0.48 37.42 -16.87
N GLU A 461 -1.29 38.32 -16.32
CA GLU A 461 -0.84 39.34 -15.35
C GLU A 461 -0.26 38.73 -14.07
N ALA A 462 -0.74 37.54 -13.65
CA ALA A 462 -0.26 36.86 -12.46
C ALA A 462 1.16 36.26 -12.61
N ILE A 463 1.62 36.01 -13.84
CA ILE A 463 2.93 35.40 -14.16
C ILE A 463 3.98 36.43 -14.50
N MET A 464 3.55 37.48 -15.21
CA MET A 464 4.41 38.56 -15.65
C MET A 464 3.82 39.87 -15.15
N PRO A 465 3.89 40.14 -13.82
CA PRO A 465 3.54 41.46 -13.35
C PRO A 465 4.39 42.49 -14.12
N PRO A 466 3.80 43.62 -14.55
CA PRO A 466 4.56 44.65 -15.26
C PRO A 466 5.78 45.04 -14.42
N PRO A 467 6.92 45.36 -15.06
CA PRO A 467 8.13 45.70 -14.34
C PRO A 467 7.82 46.80 -13.33
N ALA A 468 8.21 46.58 -12.07
CA ALA A 468 7.96 47.52 -10.99
C ALA A 468 8.42 48.93 -11.42
N ARG A 469 7.52 49.92 -11.33
CA ARG A 469 7.87 51.33 -11.58
C ARG A 469 9.08 51.66 -10.72
N ARG A 470 10.18 52.07 -11.36
CA ARG A 470 11.41 52.47 -10.67
C ARG A 470 11.06 53.47 -9.55
N PRO A 471 11.58 53.29 -8.33
CA PRO A 471 11.42 54.29 -7.29
C PRO A 471 11.99 55.62 -7.80
N THR A 472 11.17 56.68 -7.73
CA THR A 472 11.63 58.05 -7.96
C THR A 472 12.80 58.32 -7.01
N ALA A 473 13.91 58.80 -7.58
CA ALA A 473 15.15 59.01 -6.86
C ALA A 473 14.94 59.93 -5.64
N PRO A 474 15.53 59.61 -4.48
CA PRO A 474 15.55 60.53 -3.35
C PRO A 474 16.38 61.77 -3.71
N ALA A 475 15.87 62.95 -3.31
CA ALA A 475 16.54 64.22 -3.54
C ALA A 475 17.98 64.21 -3.01
N GLN A 476 18.93 64.60 -3.88
CA GLN A 476 20.35 64.66 -3.57
C GLN A 476 20.62 65.67 -2.45
N ARG A 477 21.26 65.22 -1.37
CA ARG A 477 21.92 66.09 -0.38
C ARG A 477 23.28 66.53 -0.93
N PRO A 478 23.70 67.80 -0.74
CA PRO A 478 24.96 68.32 -1.28
C PRO A 478 26.19 67.72 -0.58
N ALA A 479 27.25 67.56 -1.37
CA ALA A 479 28.49 66.86 -1.05
C ALA A 479 29.39 67.57 -0.03
N ARG A 480 30.08 66.78 0.80
CA ARG A 480 31.23 67.21 1.64
C ARG A 480 32.56 66.90 0.91
N PRO A 481 33.59 67.76 1.04
CA PRO A 481 34.85 67.62 0.33
C PRO A 481 35.80 66.55 0.92
N PRO A 482 36.79 66.09 0.14
CA PRO A 482 37.54 64.87 0.40
C PRO A 482 38.68 65.03 1.42
N THR A 483 38.89 63.99 2.24
CA THR A 483 40.04 63.85 3.14
C THR A 483 41.03 62.79 2.63
N ARG A 484 42.32 63.06 2.89
CA ARG A 484 43.55 62.42 2.38
C ARG A 484 43.69 60.90 2.61
N PRO A 485 44.54 60.21 1.82
CA PRO A 485 44.80 58.77 1.94
C PRO A 485 45.74 58.42 3.10
N ALA A 486 45.51 57.24 3.70
CA ALA A 486 46.27 56.65 4.80
C ALA A 486 47.53 55.90 4.32
N PRO A 487 48.60 55.78 5.14
CA PRO A 487 49.84 55.12 4.79
C PRO A 487 49.88 53.62 5.14
N ALA A 488 50.78 52.91 4.46
CA ALA A 488 50.94 51.46 4.38
C ALA A 488 51.65 50.77 5.57
N ASP A 489 51.29 49.50 5.73
CA ASP A 489 51.99 48.31 6.26
C ASP A 489 53.13 48.40 7.29
N ARG A 490 52.96 47.64 8.39
CA ARG A 490 54.07 47.04 9.17
C ARG A 490 53.78 45.56 9.51
N PRO A 491 54.80 44.66 9.51
CA PRO A 491 54.64 43.22 9.75
C PRO A 491 54.71 42.81 11.25
N PRO A 492 54.38 41.55 11.60
CA PRO A 492 54.12 41.12 12.98
C PRO A 492 55.38 40.78 13.79
N HIS A 493 55.31 41.06 15.09
CA HIS A 493 56.35 40.77 16.10
C HIS A 493 56.27 39.33 16.64
N HIS A 494 57.45 38.71 16.78
CA HIS A 494 57.71 37.42 17.44
C HIS A 494 57.43 37.48 18.96
N GLY A 495 56.80 36.42 19.49
CA GLY A 495 56.64 36.18 20.93
C GLY A 495 57.72 35.25 21.49
N HIS A 496 58.24 35.58 22.67
CA HIS A 496 59.05 34.73 23.53
C HIS A 496 58.18 34.02 24.60
N PRO A 497 58.60 32.85 25.13
CA PRO A 497 57.83 32.05 26.09
C PRO A 497 58.10 32.44 27.55
N PRO A 498 57.23 32.08 28.51
CA PRO A 498 57.50 32.26 29.92
C PRO A 498 58.20 31.05 30.56
N THR A 499 59.15 31.35 31.43
CA THR A 499 59.72 30.48 32.47
C THR A 499 58.99 30.66 33.79
N SER A 500 58.50 29.57 34.37
CA SER A 500 58.46 29.17 35.80
C SER A 500 57.25 28.31 36.09
#